data_AF-A0A353QYL3-F1
#
_entry.id   AF-A0A353QYL3-F1
#
_cell.length_a   1.000
_cell.length_b   1.000
_cell.length_c   1.000
_cell.angle_alpha   90.00
_cell.angle_beta   90.00
_cell.angle_gamma   90.00
#
_symmetry.space_group_name_H-M   'P 1'
#
loop_
_entity.id
_entity.type
_entity.pdbx_description
1 polymer ?
#
loop_
_entity_poly.entity_id
_entity_poly.type
_entity_poly.pdbx_seq_one_letter_code
_entity_poly.pdbx_strand_id
1 'polypeptide(L)'
;MTLEKEDIVRALVYINSDITEEVKITNNISLIPISKELKDKYIKENHPHFTYTCDLRYVNYYFEFKCPDELGEVCDLVDNLTLTLKLIKLGSSGIILTIFPSKVSQTTTRDSKIEYSLLKETEINFNDLPQFNKILKSLSKKKNDEKIKLAIDKYNYATSGLNINFSNRFIDLMTIIEMLYSPSKEEQLRFRVSLAVAKLFNKNNLKIDDKKEVETSKEKFDEMKKLYDIRSKLVHSGESNKLTNNEFLLLADIVRKSLLLYLDNPEHFKQESLLSLICE
;
A
#
# COMPACT_ATOMS: atom_id res chain seq x y z
N MET A 1 1.47 6.27 -25.90
CA MET A 1 0.26 6.90 -26.44
C MET A 1 0.23 8.31 -25.88
N THR A 2 0.29 9.31 -26.75
CA THR A 2 0.23 10.73 -26.36
C THR A 2 -1.24 11.08 -26.16
N LEU A 3 -1.58 11.67 -25.03
CA LEU A 3 -2.94 12.15 -24.74
C LEU A 3 -3.11 13.55 -25.35
N GLU A 4 -4.30 13.88 -25.82
CA GLU A 4 -4.59 15.23 -26.30
C GLU A 4 -4.86 16.18 -25.13
N LYS A 5 -4.55 17.47 -25.34
CA LYS A 5 -4.89 18.54 -24.39
C LYS A 5 -6.41 18.53 -24.19
N GLU A 6 -6.87 18.35 -22.94
CA GLU A 6 -8.28 18.17 -22.51
C GLU A 6 -8.79 16.72 -22.35
N ASP A 7 -7.97 15.69 -22.59
CA ASP A 7 -8.37 14.32 -22.27
C ASP A 7 -8.61 14.14 -20.75
N ILE A 8 -9.78 13.57 -20.41
CA ILE A 8 -10.15 13.22 -19.05
C ILE A 8 -9.90 11.74 -18.86
N VAL A 9 -8.98 11.40 -17.96
CA VAL A 9 -8.77 10.01 -17.55
C VAL A 9 -9.57 9.73 -16.29
N ARG A 10 -10.21 8.56 -16.21
CA ARG A 10 -10.91 8.12 -15.01
C ARG A 10 -10.32 6.82 -14.51
N ALA A 11 -10.18 6.65 -13.21
CA ALA A 11 -9.82 5.38 -12.61
C ALA A 11 -10.88 5.02 -11.58
N LEU A 12 -11.65 3.98 -11.86
CA LEU A 12 -12.62 3.40 -10.95
C LEU A 12 -11.90 2.86 -9.72
N VAL A 13 -12.40 3.17 -8.53
CA VAL A 13 -11.71 2.83 -7.28
C VAL A 13 -12.64 2.04 -6.39
N TYR A 14 -12.11 0.93 -5.88
CA TYR A 14 -12.77 0.08 -4.91
C TYR A 14 -12.34 0.47 -3.50
N ILE A 15 -13.18 1.26 -2.84
CA ILE A 15 -13.05 1.69 -1.46
C ILE A 15 -14.43 1.77 -0.81
N ASN A 16 -14.47 1.63 0.51
CA ASN A 16 -15.58 2.13 1.32
C ASN A 16 -15.30 3.57 1.72
N SER A 17 -16.31 4.43 1.67
CA SER A 17 -16.15 5.83 2.05
C SER A 17 -17.48 6.48 2.38
N ASP A 18 -17.46 7.44 3.30
CA ASP A 18 -18.58 8.33 3.67
C ASP A 18 -18.62 9.61 2.82
N ILE A 19 -17.71 9.75 1.85
CA ILE A 19 -17.62 10.93 0.99
C ILE A 19 -18.78 10.94 -0.01
N THR A 20 -19.75 11.83 0.18
CA THR A 20 -20.94 11.91 -0.69
C THR A 20 -20.85 12.96 -1.79
N GLU A 21 -19.75 13.72 -1.87
CA GLU A 21 -19.53 14.81 -2.82
C GLU A 21 -18.16 14.71 -3.50
N GLU A 22 -17.96 15.47 -4.58
CA GLU A 22 -16.63 15.57 -5.21
C GLU A 22 -15.63 16.19 -4.23
N VAL A 23 -14.49 15.52 -4.06
CA VAL A 23 -13.39 16.03 -3.25
C VAL A 23 -12.12 16.16 -4.08
N LYS A 24 -11.57 17.37 -4.12
CA LYS A 24 -10.27 17.63 -4.74
C LYS A 24 -9.15 17.07 -3.86
N ILE A 25 -8.45 16.06 -4.38
CA ILE A 25 -7.26 15.47 -3.76
C ILE A 25 -6.04 16.33 -4.08
N THR A 26 -5.88 16.67 -5.36
CA THR A 26 -4.85 17.63 -5.83
C THR A 26 -5.47 18.57 -6.86
N ASN A 27 -4.68 19.50 -7.41
CA ASN A 27 -5.13 20.37 -8.50
C ASN A 27 -5.61 19.58 -9.74
N ASN A 28 -5.07 18.38 -9.93
CA ASN A 28 -5.29 17.56 -11.13
C ASN A 28 -6.05 16.26 -10.83
N ILE A 29 -6.44 16.00 -9.57
CA ILE A 29 -7.07 14.76 -9.15
C ILE A 29 -8.27 15.07 -8.26
N SER A 30 -9.45 14.61 -8.67
CA SER A 30 -10.67 14.62 -7.85
C SER A 30 -11.10 13.19 -7.55
N LEU A 31 -11.54 12.92 -6.33
CA LEU A 31 -12.30 11.72 -5.97
C LEU A 31 -13.79 12.04 -6.10
N ILE A 32 -14.50 11.28 -6.92
CA ILE A 32 -15.89 11.57 -7.26
C ILE A 32 -16.76 10.34 -6.96
N PRO A 33 -17.86 10.48 -6.21
CA PRO A 33 -18.83 9.41 -6.04
C PRO A 33 -19.54 9.09 -7.37
N ILE A 34 -19.74 7.82 -7.66
CA ILE A 34 -20.41 7.34 -8.87
C ILE A 34 -21.93 7.43 -8.67
N SER A 35 -22.61 8.17 -9.54
CA SER A 35 -24.08 8.13 -9.57
C SER A 35 -24.59 6.76 -10.04
N LYS A 36 -25.76 6.35 -9.56
CA LYS A 36 -26.38 5.07 -9.96
C LYS A 36 -26.52 4.95 -11.48
N GLU A 37 -26.92 6.03 -12.15
CA GLU A 37 -27.06 6.06 -13.61
C GLU A 37 -25.73 5.84 -14.33
N LEU A 38 -24.66 6.49 -13.88
CA LEU A 38 -23.33 6.31 -14.44
C LEU A 38 -22.87 4.86 -14.24
N LYS A 39 -23.06 4.30 -13.04
CA LYS A 39 -22.76 2.89 -12.73
C LYS A 39 -23.47 1.92 -13.67
N ASP A 40 -24.77 2.10 -13.87
CA ASP A 40 -25.59 1.27 -14.75
C ASP A 40 -25.15 1.39 -16.21
N LYS A 41 -24.73 2.59 -16.65
CA LYS A 41 -24.16 2.84 -17.97
C LYS A 41 -22.84 2.09 -18.15
N TYR A 42 -21.91 2.21 -17.19
CA TYR A 42 -20.61 1.51 -17.22
C TYR A 42 -20.75 0.00 -17.35
N ILE A 43 -21.63 -0.57 -16.52
CA ILE A 43 -22.00 -1.99 -16.55
C ILE A 43 -22.46 -2.33 -17.97
N LYS A 44 -23.50 -1.66 -18.49
CA LYS A 44 -24.07 -1.99 -19.80
C LYS A 44 -23.11 -1.85 -20.98
N GLU A 45 -22.26 -0.82 -21.00
CA GLU A 45 -21.40 -0.51 -22.15
C GLU A 45 -20.12 -1.35 -22.21
N ASN A 46 -19.60 -1.80 -21.08
CA ASN A 46 -18.31 -2.51 -21.04
C ASN A 46 -18.44 -4.04 -20.93
N HIS A 47 -19.65 -4.59 -20.87
CA HIS A 47 -19.85 -6.00 -20.48
C HIS A 47 -19.47 -7.15 -21.44
N PRO A 48 -19.21 -7.02 -22.76
CA PRO A 48 -18.93 -8.22 -23.56
C PRO A 48 -17.49 -8.77 -23.41
N HIS A 49 -16.54 -8.04 -22.81
CA HIS A 49 -15.13 -8.44 -22.80
C HIS A 49 -14.42 -8.50 -21.44
N PHE A 50 -15.08 -8.12 -20.34
CA PHE A 50 -14.51 -8.31 -19.00
C PHE A 50 -14.75 -9.76 -18.56
N THR A 51 -13.79 -10.64 -18.87
CA THR A 51 -13.84 -12.06 -18.53
C THR A 51 -13.56 -12.37 -17.06
N TYR A 52 -13.32 -11.38 -16.19
CA TYR A 52 -12.93 -11.63 -14.78
C TYR A 52 -13.56 -10.70 -13.72
N THR A 53 -14.20 -11.38 -12.76
CA THR A 53 -14.53 -11.17 -11.31
C THR A 53 -14.45 -9.83 -10.56
N CYS A 54 -14.15 -8.66 -11.13
CA CYS A 54 -14.46 -7.44 -10.38
C CYS A 54 -15.95 -7.15 -10.49
N ASP A 55 -16.67 -7.37 -9.41
CA ASP A 55 -18.08 -7.01 -9.36
C ASP A 55 -18.21 -5.49 -9.27
N LEU A 56 -18.34 -4.86 -10.44
CA LEU A 56 -18.53 -3.41 -10.60
C LEU A 56 -19.71 -2.89 -9.76
N ARG A 57 -20.62 -3.77 -9.28
CA ARG A 57 -21.69 -3.42 -8.33
C ARG A 57 -21.16 -2.88 -7.00
N TYR A 58 -19.89 -3.07 -6.65
CA TYR A 58 -19.30 -2.56 -5.41
C TYR A 58 -18.41 -1.33 -5.62
N VAL A 59 -18.16 -0.92 -6.86
CA VAL A 59 -17.43 0.33 -7.14
C VAL A 59 -18.39 1.50 -6.94
N ASN A 60 -18.05 2.39 -6.01
CA ASN A 60 -18.86 3.56 -5.66
C ASN A 60 -18.13 4.88 -5.94
N TYR A 61 -16.87 4.84 -6.36
CA TYR A 61 -16.01 6.01 -6.53
C TYR A 61 -15.11 5.89 -7.75
N TYR A 62 -14.67 7.03 -8.29
CA TYR A 62 -13.57 7.09 -9.24
C TYR A 62 -12.67 8.30 -8.98
N PHE A 63 -11.39 8.16 -9.31
CA PHE A 63 -10.50 9.30 -9.48
C PHE A 63 -10.66 9.86 -10.90
N GLU A 64 -10.87 11.17 -11.00
CA GLU A 64 -10.81 11.90 -12.26
C GLU A 64 -9.49 12.65 -12.35
N PHE A 65 -8.77 12.46 -13.46
CA PHE A 65 -7.50 13.09 -13.74
C PHE A 65 -7.66 14.13 -14.83
N LYS A 66 -7.24 15.35 -14.52
CA LYS A 66 -7.12 16.44 -15.49
C LYS A 66 -5.69 16.45 -16.02
N CYS A 67 -5.48 15.83 -17.18
CA CYS A 67 -4.28 15.94 -18.02
C CYS A 67 -2.97 15.36 -17.43
N PRO A 68 -2.57 14.18 -17.89
CA PRO A 68 -1.16 13.91 -18.15
C PRO A 68 -0.88 13.87 -19.66
N ASP A 69 0.26 14.40 -20.09
CA ASP A 69 0.66 14.45 -21.51
C ASP A 69 0.97 13.04 -22.06
N GLU A 70 1.25 12.09 -21.15
CA GLU A 70 1.61 10.72 -21.47
C GLU A 70 0.87 9.68 -20.60
N LEU A 71 0.47 8.58 -21.23
CA LEU A 71 -0.15 7.43 -20.55
C LEU A 71 0.71 6.86 -19.40
N GLY A 72 2.04 6.94 -19.51
CA GLY A 72 2.96 6.45 -18.47
C GLY A 72 2.75 7.18 -17.14
N GLU A 73 2.55 8.49 -17.17
CA GLU A 73 2.32 9.31 -15.97
C GLU A 73 1.00 8.96 -15.28
N VAL A 74 -0.06 8.62 -16.05
CA VAL A 74 -1.31 8.10 -15.50
C VAL A 74 -1.05 6.83 -14.70
N CYS A 75 -0.32 5.88 -15.27
CA CYS A 75 -0.07 4.58 -14.65
C CYS A 75 0.71 4.74 -13.36
N ASP A 76 1.77 5.55 -13.35
CA ASP A 76 2.55 5.85 -12.15
C ASP A 76 1.70 6.52 -11.07
N LEU A 77 0.79 7.40 -11.48
CA LEU A 77 -0.11 8.08 -10.56
C LEU A 77 -1.16 7.13 -9.96
N VAL A 78 -1.73 6.23 -10.76
CA VAL A 78 -2.65 5.17 -10.30
C VAL A 78 -1.96 4.22 -9.34
N ASP A 79 -0.72 3.84 -9.63
CA ASP A 79 0.09 2.98 -8.74
C ASP A 79 0.36 3.69 -7.41
N ASN A 80 0.68 5.00 -7.45
CA ASN A 80 0.84 5.82 -6.25
C ASN A 80 -0.45 6.01 -5.46
N LEU A 81 -1.60 6.17 -6.12
CA LEU A 81 -2.91 6.26 -5.46
C LEU A 81 -3.27 4.93 -4.79
N THR A 82 -3.07 3.81 -5.49
CA THR A 82 -3.30 2.47 -4.94
C THR A 82 -2.43 2.22 -3.71
N LEU A 83 -1.15 2.57 -3.79
CA LEU A 83 -0.24 2.46 -2.66
C LEU A 83 -0.67 3.39 -1.51
N THR A 84 -1.07 4.62 -1.82
CA THR A 84 -1.52 5.59 -0.80
C THR A 84 -2.70 5.05 -0.01
N LEU A 85 -3.69 4.45 -0.67
CA LEU A 85 -4.82 3.78 -0.03
C LEU A 85 -4.36 2.71 0.96
N LYS A 86 -3.48 1.80 0.52
CA LYS A 86 -2.90 0.73 1.35
C LYS A 86 -2.02 1.24 2.50
N LEU A 87 -1.42 2.41 2.35
CA LEU A 87 -0.56 3.00 3.37
C LEU A 87 -1.35 3.72 4.45
N ILE A 88 -2.46 4.37 4.12
CA ILE A 88 -3.34 5.03 5.11
C ILE A 88 -3.93 4.00 6.08
N LYS A 89 -4.58 2.98 5.54
CA LYS A 89 -5.18 1.89 6.30
C LYS A 89 -4.87 0.58 5.61
N LEU A 90 -4.43 -0.39 6.39
CA LEU A 90 -4.20 -1.74 5.87
C LEU A 90 -5.56 -2.35 5.51
N GLY A 91 -5.82 -2.50 4.22
CA GLY A 91 -7.08 -3.00 3.70
C GLY A 91 -6.92 -3.57 2.30
N SER A 92 -7.95 -4.28 1.82
CA SER A 92 -8.10 -4.58 0.41
C SER A 92 -8.57 -3.31 -0.29
N SER A 93 -7.80 -2.87 -1.28
CA SER A 93 -8.13 -1.76 -2.16
C SER A 93 -7.70 -2.14 -3.56
N GLY A 94 -8.48 -1.75 -4.56
CA GLY A 94 -8.13 -1.90 -5.96
C GLY A 94 -8.49 -0.65 -6.74
N ILE A 95 -7.69 -0.33 -7.75
CA ILE A 95 -8.02 0.70 -8.72
C ILE A 95 -8.09 0.02 -10.09
N ILE A 96 -9.25 0.10 -10.71
CA ILE A 96 -9.46 -0.28 -12.11
C ILE A 96 -9.27 1.00 -12.93
N LEU A 97 -8.17 1.06 -13.67
CA LEU A 97 -7.95 2.15 -14.59
C LEU A 97 -8.86 1.97 -15.81
N THR A 98 -9.66 2.99 -16.13
CA THR A 98 -10.52 3.01 -17.32
C THR A 98 -10.35 4.33 -18.05
N ILE A 99 -9.52 4.33 -19.08
CA ILE A 99 -9.22 5.54 -19.83
C ILE A 99 -10.38 5.81 -20.79
N PHE A 100 -10.87 7.06 -20.79
CA PHE A 100 -11.86 7.56 -21.74
C PHE A 100 -11.19 8.61 -22.64
N PRO A 101 -10.47 8.21 -23.69
CA PRO A 101 -9.93 9.17 -24.63
C PRO A 101 -11.10 9.93 -25.27
N SER A 102 -10.99 11.25 -25.40
CA SER A 102 -12.02 12.08 -26.03
C SER A 102 -12.29 11.70 -27.50
N LYS A 103 -11.34 11.02 -28.16
CA LYS A 103 -11.38 10.68 -29.59
C LYS A 103 -11.13 9.22 -29.94
N VAL A 104 -10.84 8.33 -28.98
CA VAL A 104 -10.45 6.94 -29.28
C VAL A 104 -11.29 5.98 -28.43
N SER A 105 -12.02 5.10 -29.11
CA SER A 105 -12.79 3.99 -28.53
C SER A 105 -11.89 2.84 -28.07
N GLN A 106 -10.81 3.13 -27.34
CA GLN A 106 -9.93 2.10 -26.77
C GLN A 106 -9.87 2.24 -25.26
N THR A 107 -10.58 1.33 -24.59
CA THR A 107 -10.46 1.11 -23.15
C THR A 107 -9.24 0.24 -22.90
N THR A 108 -8.21 0.77 -22.25
CA THR A 108 -7.16 -0.07 -21.65
C THR A 108 -7.54 -0.31 -20.20
N THR A 109 -7.87 -1.56 -19.88
CA THR A 109 -8.11 -2.00 -18.50
C THR A 109 -6.80 -2.48 -17.89
N ARG A 110 -6.36 -1.83 -16.82
CA ARG A 110 -5.32 -2.39 -15.93
C ARG A 110 -6.01 -2.83 -14.65
N ASP A 111 -6.14 -4.15 -14.48
CA ASP A 111 -6.72 -4.74 -13.28
C ASP A 111 -5.63 -4.95 -12.23
N SER A 112 -5.66 -4.15 -11.16
CA SER A 112 -5.13 -4.63 -9.88
C SER A 112 -6.17 -5.60 -9.32
N LYS A 113 -5.98 -6.92 -9.51
CA LYS A 113 -6.92 -7.94 -9.06
C LYS A 113 -7.35 -7.70 -7.61
N ILE A 114 -8.65 -7.47 -7.41
CA ILE A 114 -9.29 -7.53 -6.10
C ILE A 114 -9.55 -9.01 -5.83
N GLU A 115 -8.49 -9.77 -5.54
CA GLU A 115 -8.71 -11.05 -4.87
C GLU A 115 -9.13 -10.74 -3.43
N TYR A 116 -10.21 -11.37 -2.98
CA TYR A 116 -10.76 -11.28 -1.62
C TYR A 116 -9.68 -11.72 -0.62
N SER A 117 -8.79 -10.79 -0.32
CA SER A 117 -7.62 -11.01 0.50
C SER A 117 -8.04 -11.19 1.95
N LEU A 118 -7.11 -11.60 2.81
CA LEU A 118 -7.26 -11.59 4.26
C LEU A 118 -7.65 -10.23 4.86
N LEU A 119 -7.63 -9.16 4.05
CA LEU A 119 -7.89 -7.79 4.45
C LEU A 119 -9.34 -7.40 4.17
N LYS A 120 -9.95 -6.74 5.16
CA LYS A 120 -11.18 -5.98 4.98
C LYS A 120 -10.97 -4.86 3.96
N GLU A 121 -12.05 -4.44 3.30
CA GLU A 121 -12.03 -3.34 2.35
C GLU A 121 -11.49 -2.06 2.99
N THR A 122 -10.68 -1.33 2.23
CA THR A 122 -10.09 -0.08 2.70
C THR A 122 -11.18 0.98 2.81
N GLU A 123 -11.35 1.52 4.02
CA GLU A 123 -12.28 2.60 4.30
C GLU A 123 -11.54 3.95 4.31
N ILE A 124 -11.92 4.89 3.46
CA ILE A 124 -11.36 6.24 3.43
C ILE A 124 -12.46 7.24 3.73
N ASN A 125 -12.21 8.12 4.69
CA ASN A 125 -13.17 9.13 5.12
C ASN A 125 -12.56 10.53 4.95
N PHE A 126 -13.36 11.58 5.09
CA PHE A 126 -12.87 12.98 4.99
C PHE A 126 -11.64 13.26 5.88
N ASN A 127 -11.60 12.67 7.08
CA ASN A 127 -10.51 12.85 8.04
C ASN A 127 -9.17 12.23 7.57
N ASP A 128 -9.20 11.29 6.63
CA ASP A 128 -8.00 10.63 6.10
C ASP A 128 -7.34 11.46 4.98
N LEU A 129 -8.07 12.40 4.36
CA LEU A 129 -7.61 13.15 3.18
C LEU A 129 -6.34 13.99 3.40
N PRO A 130 -6.14 14.66 4.56
CA PRO A 130 -4.87 15.35 4.82
C PRO A 130 -3.67 14.39 4.80
N GLN A 131 -3.82 13.21 5.39
CA GLN A 131 -2.78 12.18 5.40
C GLN A 131 -2.60 11.57 4.01
N PHE A 132 -3.68 11.32 3.28
CA PHE A 132 -3.66 10.87 1.88
C PHE A 132 -2.79 11.79 1.03
N ASN A 133 -3.07 13.09 1.09
CA ASN A 133 -2.34 14.10 0.32
C ASN A 133 -0.88 14.21 0.75
N LYS A 134 -0.59 14.04 2.04
CA LYS A 134 0.80 14.01 2.54
C LYS A 134 1.56 12.82 1.95
N ILE A 135 1.00 11.62 1.99
CA ILE A 135 1.62 10.39 1.47
C ILE A 135 1.87 10.51 -0.04
N LEU A 136 0.86 10.92 -0.80
CA LEU A 136 0.96 11.04 -2.26
C LEU A 136 2.09 12.01 -2.67
N LYS A 137 2.22 13.15 -1.97
CA LYS A 137 3.32 14.11 -2.17
C LYS A 137 4.69 13.55 -1.76
N SER A 138 4.75 12.73 -0.73
CA SER A 138 6.01 12.10 -0.30
C SER A 138 6.48 11.04 -1.30
N LEU A 139 5.56 10.25 -1.87
CA LEU A 139 5.86 9.27 -2.91
C LEU A 139 6.45 9.95 -4.15
N SER A 140 5.82 11.02 -4.65
CA SER A 140 6.32 11.74 -5.82
C SER A 140 7.71 12.34 -5.60
N LYS A 141 8.01 12.83 -4.38
CA LYS A 141 9.34 13.36 -4.02
C LYS A 141 10.43 12.29 -3.94
N LYS A 142 10.07 11.03 -3.72
CA LYS A 142 11.01 9.91 -3.54
C LYS A 142 11.06 8.95 -4.72
N LYS A 143 10.56 9.36 -5.89
CA LYS A 143 10.54 8.53 -7.10
C LYS A 143 11.91 7.99 -7.56
N ASN A 144 13.00 8.67 -7.18
CA ASN A 144 14.38 8.29 -7.54
C ASN A 144 15.11 7.52 -6.43
N ASP A 145 14.47 7.23 -5.31
CA ASP A 145 15.06 6.42 -4.23
C ASP A 145 14.81 4.92 -4.54
N GLU A 146 15.85 4.25 -5.04
CA GLU A 146 15.75 2.85 -5.46
C GLU A 146 15.44 1.90 -4.29
N LYS A 147 15.87 2.25 -3.07
CA LYS A 147 15.60 1.43 -1.88
C LYS A 147 14.12 1.45 -1.56
N ILE A 148 13.49 2.64 -1.53
CA ILE A 148 12.06 2.74 -1.25
C ILE A 148 11.22 2.20 -2.40
N LYS A 149 11.65 2.39 -3.65
CA LYS A 149 10.98 1.82 -4.83
C LYS A 149 10.89 0.29 -4.72
N LEU A 150 12.02 -0.39 -4.47
CA LEU A 150 12.03 -1.84 -4.28
C LEU A 150 11.18 -2.28 -3.08
N ALA A 151 11.21 -1.53 -1.98
CA ALA A 151 10.39 -1.84 -0.80
C ALA A 151 8.90 -1.71 -1.09
N ILE A 152 8.50 -0.68 -1.84
CA ILE A 152 7.12 -0.46 -2.30
C ILE A 152 6.67 -1.57 -3.24
N ASP A 153 7.52 -1.98 -4.19
CA ASP A 153 7.19 -3.05 -5.14
C ASP A 153 6.94 -4.37 -4.41
N LYS A 154 7.81 -4.72 -3.45
CA LYS A 154 7.63 -5.88 -2.56
C LYS A 154 6.35 -5.77 -1.73
N TYR A 155 6.06 -4.59 -1.18
CA TYR A 155 4.85 -4.38 -0.37
C TYR A 155 3.59 -4.55 -1.23
N ASN A 156 3.58 -3.96 -2.43
CA ASN A 156 2.47 -4.09 -3.37
C ASN A 156 2.27 -5.54 -3.79
N TYR A 157 3.35 -6.25 -4.14
CA TYR A 157 3.30 -7.67 -4.48
C TYR A 157 2.76 -8.51 -3.32
N ALA A 158 3.33 -8.34 -2.12
CA ALA A 158 2.91 -9.09 -0.93
C ALA A 158 1.47 -8.78 -0.50
N THR A 159 0.91 -7.61 -0.84
CA THR A 159 -0.47 -7.22 -0.50
C THR A 159 -1.46 -7.29 -1.67
N SER A 160 -0.99 -7.69 -2.86
CA SER A 160 -1.75 -7.61 -4.12
C SER A 160 -2.97 -8.53 -4.22
N GLY A 161 -3.20 -9.39 -3.23
CA GLY A 161 -4.29 -10.37 -3.27
C GLY A 161 -4.03 -11.54 -4.21
N LEU A 162 -3.15 -11.40 -5.22
CA LEU A 162 -2.79 -12.44 -6.19
C LEU A 162 -2.54 -13.81 -5.52
N ASN A 163 -2.86 -14.88 -6.25
CA ASN A 163 -2.61 -16.28 -5.88
C ASN A 163 -1.10 -16.62 -5.78
N ILE A 164 -0.42 -15.94 -4.86
CA ILE A 164 0.98 -16.08 -4.50
C ILE A 164 1.01 -16.88 -3.20
N ASN A 165 1.95 -17.82 -3.12
CA ASN A 165 2.18 -18.59 -1.91
C ASN A 165 2.35 -17.66 -0.69
N PHE A 166 1.59 -17.97 0.37
CA PHE A 166 1.51 -17.16 1.58
C PHE A 166 2.88 -16.94 2.26
N SER A 167 3.74 -17.96 2.26
CA SER A 167 5.10 -17.89 2.80
C SER A 167 5.97 -16.90 2.03
N ASN A 168 5.87 -16.86 0.69
CA ASN A 168 6.64 -15.94 -0.13
C ASN A 168 6.25 -14.49 0.15
N ARG A 169 4.95 -14.22 0.29
CA ARG A 169 4.43 -12.89 0.65
C ARG A 169 4.97 -12.45 2.02
N PHE A 170 5.00 -13.36 3.00
CA PHE A 170 5.57 -13.07 4.33
C PHE A 170 7.08 -12.78 4.25
N ILE A 171 7.83 -13.55 3.46
CA ILE A 171 9.28 -13.34 3.26
C ILE A 171 9.53 -11.97 2.60
N ASP A 172 8.74 -11.56 1.61
CA ASP A 172 8.88 -10.24 0.98
C ASP A 172 8.64 -9.10 1.99
N LEU A 173 7.64 -9.22 2.85
CA LEU A 173 7.41 -8.24 3.93
C LEU A 173 8.58 -8.19 4.92
N MET A 174 9.12 -9.33 5.33
CA MET A 174 10.30 -9.38 6.20
C MET A 174 11.54 -8.80 5.52
N THR A 175 11.69 -9.00 4.22
CA THR A 175 12.78 -8.43 3.43
C THR A 175 12.72 -6.90 3.48
N ILE A 176 11.53 -6.30 3.42
CA ILE A 176 11.37 -4.84 3.58
C ILE A 176 11.83 -4.40 4.96
N ILE A 177 11.45 -5.11 6.02
CA ILE A 177 11.92 -4.80 7.38
C ILE A 177 13.44 -4.88 7.46
N GLU A 178 14.06 -5.93 6.92
CA GLU A 178 15.52 -6.08 6.89
C GLU A 178 16.19 -4.93 6.10
N MET A 179 15.64 -4.56 4.93
CA MET A 179 16.11 -3.42 4.13
C MET A 179 16.09 -2.11 4.92
N LEU A 180 14.99 -1.84 5.65
CA LEU A 180 14.81 -0.59 6.38
C LEU A 180 15.67 -0.54 7.65
N TYR A 181 15.67 -1.60 8.45
CA TYR A 181 16.24 -1.61 9.82
C TYR A 181 17.63 -2.23 9.94
N SER A 182 18.18 -2.81 8.87
CA SER A 182 19.55 -3.30 8.84
C SER A 182 20.25 -2.93 7.54
N PRO A 183 20.56 -1.64 7.32
CA PRO A 183 21.23 -1.19 6.11
C PRO A 183 22.65 -1.76 5.94
N SER A 184 23.27 -2.29 7.00
CA SER A 184 24.59 -2.92 6.98
C SER A 184 24.52 -4.45 7.10
N LYS A 185 25.50 -5.15 6.53
CA LYS A 185 25.72 -6.59 6.69
C LYS A 185 26.48 -6.86 7.99
N GLU A 186 25.78 -6.79 9.11
CA GLU A 186 26.35 -7.11 10.43
C GLU A 186 25.77 -8.41 10.98
N GLU A 187 26.48 -8.97 11.96
CA GLU A 187 26.04 -10.15 12.71
C GLU A 187 24.79 -9.85 13.55
N GLN A 188 24.08 -10.91 13.97
CA GLN A 188 22.89 -10.83 14.85
C GLN A 188 21.68 -10.06 14.27
N LEU A 189 21.45 -10.16 12.96
CA LEU A 189 20.36 -9.50 12.22
C LEU A 189 19.00 -9.56 12.94
N ARG A 190 18.61 -10.75 13.42
CA ARG A 190 17.37 -10.96 14.18
C ARG A 190 17.23 -10.02 15.38
N PHE A 191 18.25 -9.95 16.23
CA PHE A 191 18.21 -9.16 17.46
C PHE A 191 18.16 -7.66 17.14
N ARG A 192 19.06 -7.21 16.24
CA ARG A 192 19.15 -5.79 15.85
C ARG A 192 17.86 -5.29 15.20
N VAL A 193 17.32 -6.02 14.24
CA VAL A 193 16.05 -5.67 13.59
C VAL A 193 14.93 -5.59 14.61
N SER A 194 14.80 -6.60 15.48
CA SER A 194 13.74 -6.62 16.50
C SER A 194 13.83 -5.43 17.46
N LEU A 195 15.05 -5.09 17.89
CA LEU A 195 15.30 -3.98 18.80
C LEU A 195 15.10 -2.62 18.13
N ALA A 196 15.59 -2.45 16.91
CA ALA A 196 15.45 -1.21 16.15
C ALA A 196 13.99 -0.89 15.85
N VAL A 197 13.20 -1.89 15.42
CA VAL A 197 11.74 -1.73 15.25
C VAL A 197 11.09 -1.32 16.57
N ALA A 198 11.37 -2.05 17.66
CA ALA A 198 10.76 -1.77 18.96
C ALA A 198 11.08 -0.36 19.50
N LYS A 199 12.33 0.08 19.40
CA LYS A 199 12.79 1.40 19.84
C LYS A 199 12.23 2.51 18.97
N LEU A 200 12.28 2.36 17.64
CA LEU A 200 11.77 3.38 16.72
C LEU A 200 10.26 3.53 16.83
N PHE A 201 9.52 2.42 16.94
CA PHE A 201 8.07 2.46 17.16
C PHE A 201 7.73 3.11 18.50
N ASN A 202 8.48 2.81 19.57
CA ASN A 202 8.27 3.45 20.86
C ASN A 202 8.54 4.95 20.81
N LYS A 203 9.62 5.39 20.17
CA LYS A 203 9.96 6.81 19.99
C LYS A 203 8.89 7.59 19.23
N ASN A 204 8.17 6.93 18.32
CA ASN A 204 7.12 7.54 17.51
C ASN A 204 5.70 7.23 18.02
N ASN A 205 5.56 6.68 19.24
CA ASN A 205 4.28 6.28 19.83
C ASN A 205 3.44 5.33 18.95
N LEU A 206 4.11 4.50 18.14
CA LEU A 206 3.48 3.49 17.31
C LEU A 206 3.31 2.18 18.07
N LYS A 207 2.21 1.48 17.79
CA LYS A 207 1.92 0.13 18.28
C LYS A 207 2.20 -0.88 17.17
N ILE A 208 2.62 -2.08 17.56
CA ILE A 208 2.66 -3.24 16.66
C ILE A 208 1.25 -3.83 16.56
N ASP A 209 0.59 -4.06 17.69
CA ASP A 209 -0.81 -4.51 17.72
C ASP A 209 -1.74 -3.37 18.14
N ASP A 210 -2.53 -2.86 17.18
CA ASP A 210 -3.48 -1.78 17.43
C ASP A 210 -4.61 -2.17 18.39
N LYS A 211 -4.79 -3.47 18.69
CA LYS A 211 -5.77 -3.94 19.68
C LYS A 211 -5.31 -3.70 21.12
N LYS A 212 -4.02 -3.44 21.37
CA LYS A 212 -3.50 -3.16 22.71
C LYS A 212 -3.66 -1.68 23.03
N GLU A 213 -4.14 -1.36 24.24
CA GLU A 213 -4.22 0.03 24.71
C GLU A 213 -2.84 0.63 24.93
N VAL A 214 -1.95 -0.14 25.56
CA VAL A 214 -0.55 0.22 25.84
C VAL A 214 0.34 -0.93 25.40
N GLU A 215 1.48 -0.63 24.80
CA GLU A 215 2.45 -1.63 24.39
C GLU A 215 3.87 -1.15 24.68
N THR A 216 4.58 -1.91 25.51
CA THR A 216 5.95 -1.61 25.92
C THR A 216 6.96 -1.91 24.81
N SER A 217 8.15 -1.31 24.89
CA SER A 217 9.25 -1.67 23.97
C SER A 217 9.63 -3.15 24.06
N LYS A 218 9.52 -3.78 25.23
CA LYS A 218 9.81 -5.20 25.39
C LYS A 218 8.82 -6.07 24.63
N GLU A 219 7.52 -5.79 24.75
CA GLU A 219 6.49 -6.53 24.01
C GLU A 219 6.65 -6.36 22.51
N LYS A 220 6.98 -5.14 22.05
CA LYS A 220 7.29 -4.89 20.62
C LYS A 220 8.48 -5.71 20.13
N PHE A 221 9.53 -5.77 20.94
CA PHE A 221 10.72 -6.56 20.65
C PHE A 221 10.40 -8.05 20.56
N ASP A 222 9.66 -8.59 21.52
CA ASP A 222 9.29 -10.00 21.57
C ASP A 222 8.40 -10.40 20.38
N GLU A 223 7.48 -9.53 19.97
CA GLU A 223 6.61 -9.77 18.82
C GLU A 223 7.41 -9.74 17.50
N MET A 224 8.30 -8.76 17.32
CA MET A 224 9.16 -8.72 16.13
C MET A 224 10.12 -9.91 16.07
N LYS A 225 10.62 -10.35 17.24
CA LYS A 225 11.47 -11.53 17.37
C LYS A 225 10.74 -12.83 16.97
N LYS A 226 9.45 -12.94 17.29
CA LYS A 226 8.56 -14.03 16.87
C LYS A 226 8.35 -14.04 15.36
N LEU A 227 8.10 -12.89 14.74
CA LEU A 227 7.97 -12.77 13.27
C LEU A 227 9.28 -13.18 12.57
N TYR A 228 10.42 -12.81 13.15
CA TYR A 228 11.73 -13.21 12.65
C TYR A 228 11.96 -14.73 12.75
N ASP A 229 11.51 -15.38 13.82
CA ASP A 229 11.58 -16.85 13.94
C ASP A 229 10.75 -17.55 12.86
N ILE A 230 9.58 -17.00 12.52
CA ILE A 230 8.75 -17.51 11.43
C ILE A 230 9.52 -17.42 10.11
N ARG A 231 10.09 -16.25 9.80
CA ARG A 231 10.94 -16.05 8.62
C ARG A 231 12.10 -17.02 8.57
N SER A 232 12.80 -17.20 9.68
CA SER A 232 13.94 -18.13 9.77
C SER A 232 13.51 -19.55 9.41
N LYS A 233 12.38 -20.03 9.94
CA LYS A 233 11.84 -21.35 9.57
C LYS A 233 11.45 -21.41 8.10
N LEU A 234 10.68 -20.46 7.58
CA LEU A 234 10.27 -20.46 6.18
C LEU A 234 11.46 -20.53 5.22
N VAL A 235 12.54 -19.79 5.48
CA VAL A 235 13.72 -19.76 4.61
C VAL A 235 14.57 -21.04 4.72
N HIS A 236 14.62 -21.68 5.88
CA HIS A 236 15.47 -22.87 6.10
C HIS A 236 14.76 -24.21 5.95
N SER A 237 13.48 -24.29 6.30
CA SER A 237 12.66 -25.50 6.20
C SER A 237 11.55 -25.43 5.14
N GLY A 238 11.35 -24.28 4.48
CA GLY A 238 10.30 -24.10 3.47
C GLY A 238 8.89 -23.90 4.05
N GLU A 239 8.69 -24.24 5.33
CA GLU A 239 7.40 -24.16 6.01
C GLU A 239 7.53 -23.69 7.47
N SER A 240 6.43 -23.15 8.01
CA SER A 240 6.32 -22.76 9.42
C SER A 240 4.87 -22.91 9.87
N ASN A 241 4.63 -23.79 10.84
CA ASN A 241 3.32 -23.98 11.48
C ASN A 241 2.84 -22.77 12.31
N LYS A 242 3.70 -21.77 12.51
CA LYS A 242 3.39 -20.53 13.23
C LYS A 242 2.96 -19.39 12.32
N LEU A 243 3.06 -19.54 11.00
CA LEU A 243 2.58 -18.54 10.06
C LEU A 243 1.06 -18.66 9.95
N THR A 244 0.33 -17.74 10.58
CA THR A 244 -1.12 -17.60 10.40
C THR A 244 -1.47 -16.28 9.72
N ASN A 245 -2.76 -16.09 9.40
CA ASN A 245 -3.28 -14.82 8.91
C ASN A 245 -2.97 -13.67 9.86
N ASN A 246 -3.00 -13.90 11.17
CA ASN A 246 -2.73 -12.84 12.15
C ASN A 246 -1.27 -12.38 12.09
N GLU A 247 -0.30 -13.31 12.06
CA GLU A 247 1.11 -12.95 11.95
C GLU A 247 1.43 -12.23 10.63
N PHE A 248 0.79 -12.64 9.53
CA PHE A 248 0.93 -11.95 8.25
C PHE A 248 0.37 -10.53 8.30
N LEU A 249 -0.86 -10.36 8.81
CA LEU A 249 -1.52 -9.06 8.91
C LEU A 249 -0.75 -8.12 9.84
N LEU A 250 -0.24 -8.65 10.96
CA LEU A 250 0.61 -7.93 11.89
C LEU A 250 1.88 -7.42 11.20
N LEU A 251 2.59 -8.31 10.49
CA LEU A 251 3.80 -7.91 9.77
C LEU A 251 3.50 -6.90 8.65
N ALA A 252 2.41 -7.08 7.90
CA ALA A 252 2.01 -6.15 6.86
C ALA A 252 1.77 -4.74 7.43
N ASP A 253 1.16 -4.66 8.61
CA ASP A 253 0.92 -3.38 9.29
C ASP A 253 2.22 -2.75 9.84
N ILE A 254 3.15 -3.56 10.38
CA ILE A 254 4.50 -3.07 10.77
C ILE A 254 5.23 -2.50 9.54
N VAL A 255 5.19 -3.19 8.40
CA VAL A 255 5.80 -2.71 7.15
C VAL A 255 5.13 -1.41 6.70
N ARG A 256 3.80 -1.35 6.69
CA ARG A 256 3.02 -0.15 6.36
C ARG A 256 3.46 1.06 7.20
N LYS A 257 3.48 0.90 8.52
CA LYS A 257 3.92 1.93 9.48
C LYS A 257 5.39 2.32 9.26
N SER A 258 6.26 1.36 8.97
CA SER A 258 7.68 1.62 8.69
C SER A 258 7.89 2.38 7.38
N LEU A 259 7.13 2.06 6.33
CA LEU A 259 7.14 2.80 5.07
C LEU A 259 6.65 4.25 5.29
N LEU A 260 5.58 4.45 6.08
CA LEU A 260 5.11 5.79 6.44
C LEU A 260 6.19 6.60 7.18
N LEU A 261 6.88 6.00 8.15
CA LEU A 261 8.00 6.65 8.84
C LEU A 261 9.14 7.00 7.87
N TYR A 262 9.45 6.12 6.92
CA TYR A 262 10.50 6.38 5.92
C TYR A 262 10.11 7.50 4.95
N LEU A 263 8.85 7.52 4.49
CA LEU A 263 8.32 8.57 3.63
C LEU A 263 8.31 9.95 4.32
N ASP A 264 8.10 9.97 5.64
CA ASP A 264 8.17 11.17 6.46
C ASP A 264 9.62 11.62 6.70
N ASN A 265 10.48 10.72 7.19
CA ASN A 265 11.88 11.01 7.46
C ASN A 265 12.81 9.79 7.25
N PRO A 266 13.50 9.68 6.11
CA PRO A 266 14.45 8.59 5.85
C PRO A 266 15.64 8.57 6.79
N GLU A 267 16.00 9.70 7.40
CA GLU A 267 17.16 9.82 8.29
C GLU A 267 17.03 8.91 9.52
N HIS A 268 15.80 8.56 9.90
CA HIS A 268 15.53 7.59 10.97
C HIS A 268 16.08 6.18 10.65
N PHE A 269 16.30 5.87 9.37
CA PHE A 269 16.72 4.56 8.88
C PHE A 269 18.17 4.53 8.40
N LYS A 270 18.92 5.62 8.64
CA LYS A 270 20.39 5.60 8.49
C LYS A 270 21.03 4.74 9.58
N GLN A 271 22.17 4.15 9.26
CA GLN A 271 22.85 3.21 10.16
C GLN A 271 23.17 3.86 11.51
N GLU A 272 23.64 5.11 11.50
CA GLU A 272 24.01 5.86 12.70
C GLU A 272 22.80 6.09 13.61
N SER A 273 21.67 6.50 13.02
CA SER A 273 20.39 6.70 13.73
C SER A 273 19.85 5.42 14.34
N LEU A 274 19.97 4.28 13.63
CA LEU A 274 19.51 2.99 14.12
C LEU A 274 20.43 2.44 15.22
N LEU A 275 21.75 2.64 15.09
CA LEU A 275 22.72 2.25 16.11
C LEU A 275 22.53 3.05 17.39
N SER A 276 22.28 4.36 17.30
CA SER A 276 22.04 5.19 18.49
C SER A 276 20.83 4.70 19.30
N LEU A 277 19.75 4.29 18.61
CA LEU A 277 18.55 3.72 19.26
C LEU A 277 18.82 2.39 19.99
N ILE A 278 19.80 1.62 19.52
CA ILE A 278 20.17 0.32 20.08
C ILE A 278 21.10 0.50 21.30
N CYS A 279 21.96 1.51 21.29
CA CYS A 279 22.90 1.80 22.36
C CYS A 279 22.30 2.55 23.57
N GLU A 280 21.15 3.22 23.38
CA GLU A 280 20.33 3.84 24.43
C GLU A 280 19.46 2.80 25.19
#